data_AF-A0A480AC86-F1
#
_entry.id   AF-A0A480AC86-F1
#
_cell.length_a   1.000
_cell.length_b   1.000
_cell.length_c   1.000
_cell.angle_alpha   90.00
_cell.angle_beta   90.00
_cell.angle_gamma   90.00
#
_symmetry.space_group_name_H-M   'P 1'
#
loop_
_entity.id
_entity.type
_entity.pdbx_description
1 polymer ?
#
loop_
_entity_poly.entity_id
_entity_poly.type
_entity_poly.pdbx_seq_one_letter_code
_entity_poly.pdbx_strand_id
1 'polypeptide(L)'
;MSGLDFCDIDIKQCLIELEEFENLLRDNKELNERKDILPFFKERQHLSACIGWYAPDNFCNQIKHEFTLFGNFRADLVVGDSVNNIYCFIEFEDARKDSIFVNKKGKTTSEWSSRFENGFSQIIDWF
;
A
#
# COMPACT_ATOMS: atom_id res chain seq x y z
N MET A 1 7.92 -3.60 -16.21
CA MET A 1 7.37 -4.96 -16.07
C MET A 1 6.16 -5.03 -17.01
N SER A 2 5.89 -6.16 -17.68
CA SER A 2 4.71 -6.25 -18.54
C SER A 2 3.43 -6.20 -17.70
N GLY A 3 2.39 -5.52 -18.20
CA GLY A 3 1.07 -5.48 -17.56
C GLY A 3 0.83 -4.31 -16.59
N LEU A 4 1.82 -3.43 -16.36
CA LEU A 4 1.60 -2.16 -15.68
C LEU A 4 1.19 -1.09 -16.69
N ASP A 5 0.40 -0.13 -16.21
CA ASP A 5 -0.06 1.01 -16.97
C ASP A 5 0.93 2.17 -16.77
N PHE A 6 1.21 2.96 -17.82
CA PHE A 6 2.04 4.15 -17.69
C PHE A 6 1.28 5.26 -16.94
N CYS A 7 1.99 6.00 -16.09
CA CYS A 7 1.43 7.14 -15.37
C CYS A 7 2.44 8.28 -15.25
N ASP A 8 1.92 9.51 -15.32
CA ASP A 8 2.66 10.71 -14.96
C ASP A 8 2.09 11.27 -13.65
N ILE A 9 2.96 11.55 -12.67
CA ILE A 9 2.54 12.06 -11.38
C ILE A 9 2.35 13.58 -11.47
N ASP A 10 1.11 14.04 -11.33
CA ASP A 10 0.81 15.45 -11.06
C ASP A 10 0.94 15.71 -9.55
N ILE A 11 1.98 16.46 -9.18
CA ILE A 11 2.27 16.81 -7.79
C ILE A 11 1.14 17.60 -7.14
N LYS A 12 0.47 18.49 -7.88
CA LYS A 12 -0.60 19.30 -7.33
C LYS A 12 -1.79 18.41 -6.99
N GLN A 13 -2.12 17.47 -7.87
CA GLN A 13 -3.18 16.51 -7.63
C GLN A 13 -2.80 15.53 -6.49
N CYS A 14 -1.55 15.07 -6.44
CA CYS A 14 -1.05 14.24 -5.35
C CYS A 14 -1.19 14.91 -3.98
N LEU A 15 -0.94 16.22 -3.88
CA LEU A 15 -1.12 16.96 -2.63
C LEU A 15 -2.59 17.07 -2.20
N ILE A 16 -3.51 17.22 -3.16
CA ILE A 16 -4.97 17.20 -2.89
C ILE A 16 -5.37 15.81 -2.38
N GLU A 17 -4.95 14.75 -3.07
CA GLU A 17 -5.23 13.37 -2.68
C GLU A 17 -4.62 13.02 -1.30
N LEU A 18 -3.45 13.59 -0.98
CA LEU A 18 -2.84 13.45 0.34
C LEU A 18 -3.68 14.12 1.44
N GLU A 19 -4.23 15.30 1.19
CA GLU A 19 -5.17 15.97 2.11
C GLU A 19 -6.46 15.15 2.27
N GLU A 20 -7.00 14.59 1.19
CA GLU A 20 -8.13 13.65 1.27
C GLU A 20 -7.81 12.44 2.14
N PHE A 21 -6.58 11.91 2.06
CA PHE A 21 -6.16 10.78 2.88
C PHE A 21 -6.02 11.17 4.35
N GLU A 22 -5.46 12.36 4.64
CA GLU A 22 -5.42 12.90 6.00
C GLU A 22 -6.84 13.04 6.58
N ASN A 23 -7.78 13.55 5.79
CA ASN A 23 -9.19 13.66 6.18
C ASN A 23 -9.81 12.28 6.44
N LEU A 24 -9.57 11.29 5.58
CA LEU A 24 -10.03 9.91 5.78
C LEU A 24 -9.54 9.33 7.11
N LEU A 25 -8.26 9.50 7.42
CA LEU A 25 -7.65 9.03 8.67
C LEU A 25 -8.19 9.76 9.90
N ARG A 26 -8.46 11.07 9.78
CA ARG A 26 -8.97 11.87 10.89
C ARG A 26 -10.43 11.55 11.22
N ASP A 27 -11.24 11.33 10.19
CA ASP A 27 -12.69 11.18 10.33
C ASP A 27 -13.11 9.76 10.74
N ASN A 28 -12.18 8.79 10.63
CA ASN A 28 -12.44 7.38 10.94
C ASN A 28 -11.49 6.86 12.02
N LYS A 29 -12.06 6.22 13.06
CA LYS A 29 -11.25 5.59 14.11
C LYS A 29 -10.58 4.30 13.65
N GLU A 30 -11.24 3.60 12.73
CA GLU A 30 -10.76 2.35 12.15
C GLU A 30 -11.15 2.33 10.67
N LEU A 31 -10.29 1.76 9.83
CA LEU A 31 -10.53 1.57 8.40
C LEU A 31 -10.38 0.09 8.04
N ASN A 32 -11.29 -0.42 7.22
CA ASN A 32 -11.21 -1.74 6.63
C ASN A 32 -10.43 -1.69 5.32
N GLU A 33 -9.50 -2.63 5.14
CA GLU A 33 -8.71 -2.84 3.93
C GLU A 33 -9.55 -2.79 2.65
N ARG A 34 -10.56 -3.66 2.52
CA ARG A 34 -11.32 -3.84 1.27
C ARG A 34 -12.42 -2.80 1.03
N LYS A 35 -12.94 -2.20 2.10
CA LYS A 35 -14.05 -1.25 1.99
C LYS A 35 -13.60 0.19 1.91
N ASP A 36 -12.50 0.51 2.59
CA ASP A 36 -12.07 1.89 2.79
C ASP A 36 -10.72 2.13 2.13
N ILE A 37 -9.70 1.34 2.45
CA ILE A 37 -8.31 1.63 2.05
C ILE A 37 -8.05 1.32 0.57
N LEU A 38 -8.33 0.09 0.13
CA LEU A 38 -8.07 -0.35 -1.23
C LEU A 38 -8.87 0.45 -2.27
N PRO A 39 -10.19 0.69 -2.09
CA PRO A 39 -10.95 1.56 -2.99
C PRO A 39 -10.44 3.00 -2.98
N PHE A 40 -10.04 3.52 -1.81
CA PHE A 40 -9.49 4.87 -1.71
C PHE A 40 -8.26 5.02 -2.60
N PHE A 41 -7.23 4.18 -2.41
CA PHE A 41 -6.00 4.27 -3.21
C PHE A 41 -6.25 3.99 -4.70
N LYS A 42 -7.16 3.08 -5.05
CA LYS A 42 -7.51 2.79 -6.46
C LYS A 42 -8.05 4.00 -7.22
N GLU A 43 -8.72 4.92 -6.53
CA GLU A 43 -9.28 6.14 -7.11
C GLU A 43 -8.30 7.34 -7.04
N ARG A 44 -7.24 7.26 -6.24
CA ARG A 44 -6.23 8.31 -6.03
C ARG A 44 -4.89 7.87 -6.62
N GLN A 45 -4.81 7.87 -7.95
CA GLN A 45 -3.69 7.31 -8.69
C GLN A 45 -2.37 8.05 -8.41
N HIS A 46 -2.42 9.38 -8.21
CA HIS A 46 -1.21 10.19 -8.03
C HIS A 46 -0.58 9.94 -6.66
N LEU A 47 -1.39 9.90 -5.60
CA LEU A 47 -0.99 9.51 -4.26
C LEU A 47 -0.50 8.07 -4.24
N SER A 48 -1.21 7.15 -4.92
CA SER A 48 -0.81 5.75 -5.00
C SER A 48 0.56 5.60 -5.66
N ALA A 49 0.79 6.26 -6.80
CA ALA A 49 2.10 6.26 -7.46
C ALA A 49 3.19 6.89 -6.58
N CYS A 50 2.86 7.94 -5.82
CA CYS A 50 3.79 8.59 -4.90
C CYS A 50 4.31 7.67 -3.77
N ILE A 51 3.58 6.61 -3.40
CA ILE A 51 4.07 5.63 -2.40
C ILE A 51 5.38 4.98 -2.89
N GLY A 52 5.51 4.77 -4.21
CA GLY A 52 6.71 4.18 -4.81
C GLY A 52 7.99 5.02 -4.65
N TRP A 53 7.87 6.31 -4.33
CA TRP A 53 9.01 7.19 -4.04
C TRP A 53 9.70 6.92 -2.72
N TYR A 54 9.19 5.98 -1.92
CA TYR A 54 9.93 5.46 -0.78
C TYR A 54 11.29 4.85 -1.19
N ALA A 55 11.35 4.21 -2.36
CA ALA A 55 12.60 3.73 -2.92
C ALA A 55 13.39 4.91 -3.54
N PRO A 56 14.65 5.14 -3.13
CA PRO A 56 15.50 6.14 -3.76
C PRO A 56 15.56 5.91 -5.28
N ASP A 57 15.56 7.01 -6.04
CA ASP A 57 15.72 7.01 -7.50
C ASP A 57 14.60 6.34 -8.32
N ASN A 58 13.43 6.07 -7.71
CA ASN A 58 12.28 5.54 -8.44
C ASN A 58 11.50 6.66 -9.15
N PHE A 59 11.56 6.71 -10.49
CA PHE A 59 10.82 7.71 -11.27
C PHE A 59 9.29 7.49 -11.29
N CYS A 60 8.80 6.32 -10.82
CA CYS A 60 7.37 5.98 -10.68
C CYS A 60 6.52 6.30 -11.92
N ASN A 61 6.95 5.86 -13.10
CA ASN A 61 6.24 6.05 -14.37
C ASN A 61 5.32 4.89 -14.76
N GLN A 62 5.21 3.86 -13.91
CA GLN A 62 4.30 2.74 -14.08
C GLN A 62 3.53 2.47 -12.80
N ILE A 63 2.26 2.08 -12.94
CA ILE A 63 1.41 1.72 -11.82
C ILE A 63 0.46 0.57 -12.19
N LYS A 64 0.13 -0.27 -11.22
CA LYS A 64 -0.99 -1.20 -11.32
C LYS A 64 -1.56 -1.51 -9.94
N HIS A 65 -2.86 -1.33 -9.77
CA HIS A 65 -3.58 -1.86 -8.61
C HIS A 65 -3.86 -3.34 -8.82
N GLU A 66 -3.83 -4.09 -7.72
CA GLU A 66 -4.31 -5.47 -7.67
C GLU A 66 -3.58 -6.40 -8.66
N PHE A 67 -2.25 -6.24 -8.76
CA PHE A 67 -1.39 -6.91 -9.74
C PHE A 67 -1.10 -8.36 -9.37
N THR A 68 -1.37 -9.28 -10.30
CA THR A 68 -1.11 -10.71 -10.12
C THR A 68 0.36 -11.05 -10.38
N LEU A 69 1.00 -11.65 -9.39
CA LEU A 69 2.37 -12.16 -9.40
C LEU A 69 2.38 -13.67 -9.61
N PHE A 70 3.08 -14.13 -10.64
CA PHE A 70 3.30 -15.56 -10.94
C PHE A 70 2.03 -16.43 -10.95
N GLY A 71 0.86 -15.83 -11.21
CA GLY A 71 -0.45 -16.51 -11.24
C GLY A 71 -1.05 -16.88 -9.88
N ASN A 72 -0.32 -16.77 -8.78
CA ASN A 72 -0.74 -17.26 -7.46
C ASN A 72 -0.76 -16.19 -6.36
N PHE A 73 -0.01 -15.10 -6.54
CA PHE A 73 0.05 -14.01 -5.57
C PHE A 73 -0.53 -12.75 -6.18
N ARG A 74 -0.89 -11.79 -5.32
CA ARG A 74 -1.45 -10.52 -5.73
C ARG A 74 -0.93 -9.44 -4.80
N ALA A 75 -0.28 -8.43 -5.35
CA ALA A 75 0.02 -7.21 -4.62
C ALA A 75 -1.13 -6.22 -4.81
N ASP A 76 -1.52 -5.52 -3.76
CA ASP A 76 -2.56 -4.49 -3.84
C ASP A 76 -2.17 -3.32 -4.73
N LEU A 77 -0.88 -3.00 -4.77
CA LEU A 77 -0.34 -1.94 -5.61
C LEU A 77 1.09 -2.29 -6.03
N VAL A 78 1.39 -2.00 -7.30
CA VAL A 78 2.75 -2.02 -7.83
C VAL A 78 3.02 -0.67 -8.47
N VAL A 79 4.12 -0.05 -8.07
CA VAL A 79 4.64 1.18 -8.69
C VAL A 79 6.03 0.88 -9.27
N GLY A 80 6.30 1.34 -10.48
CA GLY A 80 7.53 1.01 -11.19
C GLY A 80 8.18 2.19 -11.89
N ASP A 81 9.48 2.07 -12.04
CA ASP A 81 10.32 2.82 -12.96
C ASP A 81 10.75 1.87 -14.09
N SER A 82 10.14 2.05 -15.26
CA SER A 82 10.44 1.24 -16.43
C SER A 82 11.82 1.50 -17.03
N VAL A 83 12.44 2.64 -16.73
CA VAL A 83 13.77 3.03 -17.24
C VAL A 83 14.85 2.34 -16.42
N ASN A 84 14.76 2.42 -15.10
CA ASN A 84 15.75 1.85 -14.18
C ASN A 84 15.43 0.40 -13.77
N ASN A 85 14.27 -0.14 -14.17
CA ASN A 85 13.76 -1.44 -13.76
C ASN A 85 13.62 -1.61 -12.25
N ILE A 86 13.20 -0.54 -11.57
CA ILE A 86 12.93 -0.53 -10.13
C ILE A 86 11.42 -0.69 -9.94
N TYR A 87 10.99 -1.63 -9.11
CA TYR A 87 9.57 -1.87 -8.84
C TYR A 87 9.35 -2.00 -7.34
N CYS A 88 8.34 -1.30 -6.83
CA CYS A 88 7.88 -1.34 -5.46
C CYS A 88 6.54 -2.07 -5.42
N PHE A 89 6.49 -3.18 -4.68
CA PHE A 89 5.29 -3.96 -4.43
C PHE A 89 4.76 -3.60 -3.05
N ILE A 90 3.47 -3.31 -2.97
CA ILE A 90 2.82 -2.73 -1.81
C ILE A 90 1.60 -3.57 -1.47
N GLU A 91 1.50 -3.95 -0.20
CA GLU A 91 0.34 -4.59 0.41
C GLU A 91 -0.33 -3.59 1.34
N PHE A 92 -1.65 -3.43 1.24
CA PHE A 92 -2.42 -2.63 2.17
C PHE A 92 -3.05 -3.53 3.24
N GLU A 93 -3.15 -3.02 4.46
CA GLU A 93 -3.82 -3.71 5.56
C GLU A 93 -4.80 -2.75 6.23
N ASP A 94 -5.68 -3.30 7.09
CA ASP A 94 -6.61 -2.49 7.87
C ASP A 94 -5.92 -1.51 8.84
N ALA A 95 -6.62 -0.42 9.19
CA ALA A 95 -6.13 0.59 10.13
C ALA A 95 -6.91 0.53 11.44
N ARG A 96 -6.82 -0.59 12.15
CA ARG A 96 -7.41 -0.78 13.48
C ARG A 96 -6.39 -0.51 14.57
N LYS A 97 -6.88 -0.27 15.79
CA LYS A 97 -6.01 0.00 16.95
C LYS A 97 -5.03 -1.15 17.23
N ASP A 98 -5.39 -2.37 16.87
CA ASP A 98 -4.63 -3.59 17.11
C ASP A 98 -4.04 -4.20 15.82
N SER A 99 -4.00 -3.45 14.71
CA SER A 99 -3.47 -3.94 13.43
C SER A 99 -2.00 -4.29 13.46
N ILE A 100 -1.19 -3.63 14.30
CA ILE A 100 0.24 -3.92 14.43
C ILE A 100 0.51 -4.77 15.69
N PHE A 101 -0.03 -4.33 16.83
CA PHE A 101 0.27 -4.92 18.13
C PHE A 101 -0.99 -5.32 18.90
N VAL A 102 -0.94 -6.47 19.55
CA VAL A 102 -1.97 -6.95 20.48
C VAL A 102 -1.39 -7.11 21.88
N ASN A 103 -2.16 -6.73 22.90
CA ASN A 103 -1.79 -6.96 24.30
C ASN A 103 -2.48 -8.21 24.82
N LYS A 104 -1.71 -9.20 25.26
CA LYS A 104 -2.25 -10.40 25.91
C LYS A 104 -2.31 -10.22 27.43
N LYS A 105 -3.41 -10.71 28.01
CA LYS A 105 -3.60 -10.69 29.47
C LYS A 105 -2.45 -11.43 30.16
N GLY A 106 -1.80 -10.78 31.11
CA GLY A 106 -0.69 -11.36 31.89
C GLY A 106 0.69 -11.23 31.24
N LYS A 107 0.82 -10.55 30.09
CA LYS A 107 2.12 -10.18 29.50
C LYS A 107 2.35 -8.68 29.58
N THR A 108 3.60 -8.29 29.83
CA THR A 108 4.04 -6.89 29.89
C THR A 108 4.45 -6.34 28.53
N THR A 109 4.76 -7.21 27.57
CA THR A 109 5.15 -6.87 26.20
C THR A 109 4.00 -7.14 25.23
N SER A 110 3.78 -6.24 24.28
CA SER A 110 2.88 -6.47 23.16
C SER A 110 3.42 -7.54 22.20
N GLU A 111 2.53 -8.25 21.53
CA GLU A 111 2.86 -9.21 20.47
C GLU A 111 2.44 -8.64 19.12
N TRP A 112 3.08 -9.12 18.04
CA TRP A 112 2.59 -8.86 16.69
C TRP A 112 1.16 -9.37 16.54
N SER A 113 0.32 -8.58 15.88
CA SER A 113 -1.03 -9.02 15.57
C SER A 113 -0.99 -10.07 14.46
N SER A 114 -1.99 -10.96 14.44
CA SER A 114 -2.18 -11.90 13.31
C SER A 114 -2.33 -11.16 11.96
N ARG A 115 -2.86 -9.94 11.99
CA ARG A 115 -3.03 -9.09 10.81
C ARG A 115 -1.66 -8.65 10.25
N PHE A 116 -0.77 -8.17 11.12
CA PHE A 116 0.59 -7.81 10.75
C PHE A 116 1.37 -9.03 10.24
N GLU A 117 1.27 -10.16 10.94
CA GLU A 117 1.95 -11.40 10.54
C GLU A 117 1.49 -11.90 9.16
N ASN A 118 0.19 -11.82 8.86
CA ASN A 118 -0.34 -12.18 7.55
C ASN A 118 0.19 -11.28 6.44
N GLY A 119 0.07 -9.95 6.59
CA GLY A 119 0.57 -9.00 5.58
C GLY A 119 2.08 -9.13 5.35
N PHE A 120 2.85 -9.32 6.44
CA PHE A 120 4.28 -9.60 6.33
C PHE A 120 4.56 -10.92 5.59
N SER A 121 3.82 -12.00 5.90
CA SER A 121 3.97 -13.28 5.20
C SER A 121 3.72 -13.14 3.71
N GLN A 122 2.70 -12.38 3.28
CA GLN A 122 2.42 -12.15 1.86
C GLN A 122 3.62 -11.52 1.14
N ILE A 123 4.25 -10.51 1.75
CA ILE A 123 5.42 -9.85 1.18
C ILE A 123 6.60 -10.82 1.04
N ILE A 124 6.81 -11.69 2.03
CA ILE A 124 7.87 -12.71 1.98
C ILE A 124 7.57 -13.76 0.89
N ASP A 125 6.32 -14.21 0.77
CA ASP A 125 5.91 -15.25 -0.18
C ASP A 125 6.04 -14.79 -1.65
N TRP A 126 6.19 -13.49 -1.91
CA TRP A 126 6.44 -12.97 -3.27
C TRP A 126 7.86 -13.28 -3.79
N PHE A 127 8.81 -13.64 -2.93
CA PHE A 127 10.23 -13.85 -3.24
C PHE A 127 10.73 -15.26 -2.90
#